data_AF-A0AAX2UJ46-F1
#
_entry.id   AF-A0AAX2UJ46-F1
#
_cell.length_a   1.000
_cell.length_b   1.000
_cell.length_c   1.000
_cell.angle_alpha   90.00
_cell.angle_beta   90.00
_cell.angle_gamma   90.00
#
_symmetry.space_group_name_H-M   'P 1'
#
loop_
_entity.id
_entity.type
_entity.pdbx_description
1 polymer ?
#
loop_
_entity_poly.entity_id
_entity_poly.type
_entity_poly.pdbx_seq_one_letter_code
_entity_poly.pdbx_strand_id
1 'polypeptide(L)'
;MKYIKTIKQCFEFYEMVKDKEHNLKHFTFLDRQLAIVRFLKKHKKEIINEINYAFYESNEEYLLSFFSGERANYVHINSRLTKEYPSIYENIDEYENYLAIYATFGILINQSFQLQNLNDSRFYHKDFIKDMTNIIFYDEAFRLNLSSFVSDNEGYYKAIYAYGKDYIFSVFSAMMQNEISEETCIKMLSMGDKMRDFRMLFEVYENIIKRKFTNA
;
A
#
# COMPACT_ATOMS: atom_id res chain seq x y z
N MET A 1 -19.78 -1.63 28.70
CA MET A 1 -19.63 -2.96 28.07
C MET A 1 -18.73 -2.81 26.83
N LYS A 2 -17.48 -3.28 26.89
CA LYS A 2 -16.53 -3.21 25.75
C LYS A 2 -16.88 -4.32 24.75
N TYR A 3 -17.67 -4.00 23.74
CA TYR A 3 -17.85 -4.88 22.58
C TYR A 3 -16.68 -4.67 21.62
N ILE A 4 -15.59 -5.41 21.82
CA ILE A 4 -14.59 -5.62 20.78
C ILE A 4 -15.15 -6.77 19.94
N LYS A 5 -15.65 -6.48 18.74
CA LYS A 5 -16.04 -7.55 17.82
C LYS A 5 -14.78 -8.18 17.25
N THR A 6 -14.71 -9.51 17.27
CA THR A 6 -13.58 -10.25 16.67
C THR A 6 -13.71 -10.24 15.15
N ILE A 7 -12.61 -10.41 14.42
CA ILE A 7 -12.60 -10.52 12.94
C ILE A 7 -13.66 -11.53 12.45
N LYS A 8 -13.83 -12.64 13.18
CA LYS A 8 -14.85 -13.67 12.89
C LYS A 8 -16.27 -13.09 12.84
N GLN A 9 -16.67 -12.30 13.84
CA GLN A 9 -18.00 -11.68 13.90
C GLN A 9 -18.22 -10.65 12.79
N CYS A 10 -17.15 -10.00 12.33
CA CYS A 10 -17.20 -9.11 11.18
C CYS A 10 -17.49 -9.89 9.89
N PHE A 11 -16.83 -11.03 9.69
CA PHE A 11 -17.14 -11.91 8.56
C PHE A 11 -18.54 -12.51 8.63
N GLU A 12 -19.00 -12.97 9.80
CA GLU A 12 -20.37 -13.50 9.97
C GLU A 12 -21.42 -12.45 9.58
N PHE A 13 -21.26 -11.20 10.00
CA PHE A 13 -22.14 -10.11 9.58
C PHE A 13 -22.09 -9.87 8.06
N TYR A 14 -20.90 -9.86 7.46
CA TYR A 14 -20.77 -9.68 6.01
C TYR A 14 -21.55 -10.75 5.25
N GLU A 15 -21.37 -12.01 5.65
CA GLU A 15 -22.04 -13.15 5.03
C GLU A 15 -23.56 -13.05 5.17
N MET A 16 -24.07 -12.55 6.30
CA MET A 16 -25.51 -12.32 6.48
C MET A 16 -26.07 -11.20 5.59
N VAL A 17 -25.27 -10.19 5.26
CA VAL A 17 -25.74 -8.99 4.54
C VAL A 17 -25.50 -9.10 3.03
N LYS A 18 -24.47 -9.83 2.59
CA LYS A 18 -24.13 -9.96 1.16
C LYS A 18 -25.23 -10.64 0.34
N ASP A 19 -26.04 -11.50 0.97
CA ASP A 19 -27.10 -12.27 0.30
C ASP A 19 -28.44 -11.50 0.20
N LYS A 20 -28.59 -10.37 0.91
CA LYS A 20 -29.82 -9.54 0.90
C LYS A 20 -29.90 -8.64 -0.34
N GLU A 21 -30.18 -9.13 -1.55
CA GLU A 21 -30.43 -8.35 -2.81
C GLU A 21 -29.51 -7.15 -3.12
N HIS A 22 -28.42 -7.00 -2.38
CA HIS A 22 -27.43 -5.98 -2.56
C HIS A 22 -26.47 -6.58 -3.57
N ASN A 23 -26.23 -5.86 -4.68
CA ASN A 23 -25.21 -6.18 -5.67
C ASN A 23 -23.78 -6.03 -5.07
N LEU A 24 -23.55 -6.58 -3.89
CA LEU A 24 -22.29 -6.62 -3.17
C LEU A 24 -21.50 -7.78 -3.76
N LYS A 25 -20.47 -7.45 -4.54
CA LYS A 25 -19.54 -8.46 -5.02
C LYS A 25 -18.78 -9.02 -3.81
N HIS A 26 -18.37 -10.28 -3.90
CA HIS A 26 -17.48 -10.91 -2.90
C HIS A 26 -16.27 -10.03 -2.65
N PHE A 27 -15.74 -10.02 -1.41
CA PHE A 27 -14.50 -9.33 -1.03
C PHE A 27 -13.44 -9.41 -2.12
N THR A 28 -13.34 -8.39 -2.98
CA THR A 28 -12.39 -8.49 -4.08
C THR A 28 -11.02 -8.09 -3.58
N PHE A 29 -10.09 -9.05 -3.63
CA PHE A 29 -8.67 -8.81 -3.38
C PHE A 29 -8.13 -7.66 -4.26
N LEU A 30 -8.63 -7.56 -5.49
CA LEU A 30 -8.30 -6.51 -6.46
C LEU A 30 -8.61 -5.09 -5.95
N ASP A 31 -9.74 -4.90 -5.25
CA ASP A 31 -10.11 -3.58 -4.77
C ASP A 31 -9.25 -3.09 -3.61
N ARG A 32 -8.78 -4.01 -2.75
CA ARG A 32 -7.79 -3.71 -1.71
C ARG A 32 -6.47 -3.24 -2.34
N GLN A 33 -6.00 -3.95 -3.36
CA GLN A 33 -4.78 -3.60 -4.10
C GLN A 33 -4.87 -2.21 -4.75
N LEU A 34 -6.01 -1.89 -5.38
CA LEU A 34 -6.22 -0.59 -6.02
C LEU A 34 -6.19 0.58 -5.03
N ALA A 35 -6.59 0.38 -3.78
CA ALA A 35 -6.51 1.42 -2.75
C ALA A 35 -5.05 1.79 -2.43
N ILE A 36 -4.18 0.79 -2.35
CA ILE A 36 -2.74 0.98 -2.14
C ILE A 36 -2.10 1.70 -3.33
N VAL A 37 -2.44 1.30 -4.55
CA VAL A 37 -1.94 1.98 -5.77
C VAL A 37 -2.35 3.45 -5.78
N ARG A 38 -3.59 3.76 -5.37
CA ARG A 38 -4.06 5.16 -5.27
C ARG A 38 -3.30 5.93 -4.20
N PHE A 39 -3.04 5.31 -3.04
CA PHE A 39 -2.23 5.90 -1.99
C PHE A 39 -0.81 6.23 -2.51
N LEU A 40 -0.12 5.25 -3.10
CA LEU A 40 1.21 5.45 -3.69
C LEU A 40 1.25 6.60 -4.70
N LYS A 41 0.28 6.65 -5.61
CA LYS A 41 0.21 7.72 -6.63
C LYS A 41 0.05 9.12 -6.02
N LYS A 42 -0.72 9.22 -4.92
CA LYS A 42 -0.98 10.48 -4.22
C LYS A 42 0.22 10.90 -3.36
N HIS A 43 0.90 9.96 -2.71
CA HIS A 43 1.91 10.21 -1.66
C HIS A 43 3.36 9.92 -2.10
N LYS A 44 3.61 9.62 -3.38
CA LYS A 44 4.95 9.26 -3.88
C LYS A 44 6.09 10.18 -3.44
N LYS A 45 5.85 11.50 -3.37
CA LYS A 45 6.89 12.47 -2.97
C LYS A 45 7.25 12.36 -1.50
N GLU A 46 6.25 12.16 -0.64
CA GLU A 46 6.45 12.01 0.81
C GLU A 46 7.21 10.73 1.10
N ILE A 47 6.80 9.62 0.46
CA ILE A 47 7.46 8.31 0.59
C ILE A 47 8.94 8.41 0.17
N ILE A 48 9.23 9.07 -0.94
CA ILE A 48 10.61 9.27 -1.41
C ILE A 48 11.40 10.13 -0.41
N ASN A 49 10.78 11.16 0.18
CA ASN A 49 11.46 12.02 1.15
C ASN A 49 11.79 11.32 2.48
N GLU A 50 11.10 10.23 2.82
CA GLU A 50 11.42 9.41 4.00
C GLU A 50 12.58 8.43 3.76
N ILE A 51 13.08 8.36 2.53
CA ILE A 51 14.21 7.53 2.14
C ILE A 51 15.44 8.43 1.97
N ASN A 52 16.51 8.11 2.68
CA ASN A 52 17.77 8.83 2.57
C ASN A 52 18.58 8.24 1.41
N TYR A 53 18.83 9.04 0.37
CA TYR A 53 19.66 8.65 -0.76
C TYR A 53 21.05 9.25 -0.62
N ALA A 54 22.08 8.44 -0.88
CA ALA A 54 23.46 8.89 -0.97
C ALA A 54 24.09 8.39 -2.27
N PHE A 55 24.67 9.34 -3.01
CA PHE A 55 25.42 9.12 -4.24
C PHE A 55 26.85 9.64 -3.99
N TYR A 56 27.80 8.73 -3.80
CA TYR A 56 29.19 9.13 -3.59
C TYR A 56 30.18 8.05 -4.03
N GLU A 57 31.42 8.45 -4.23
CA GLU A 57 32.49 7.51 -4.56
C GLU A 57 32.95 6.78 -3.31
N SER A 58 32.81 5.45 -3.33
CA SER A 58 33.28 4.57 -2.26
C SER A 58 34.28 3.55 -2.80
N ASN A 59 35.30 3.23 -1.99
CA ASN A 59 36.24 2.15 -2.29
C ASN A 59 35.61 0.76 -2.13
N GLU A 60 34.43 0.70 -1.50
CA GLU A 60 33.65 -0.52 -1.39
C GLU A 60 33.30 -1.10 -2.78
N GLU A 61 33.18 -2.42 -2.85
CA GLU A 61 32.93 -3.14 -4.11
C GLU A 61 31.44 -3.29 -4.44
N TYR A 62 30.53 -2.73 -3.63
CA TYR A 62 29.11 -2.74 -3.96
C TYR A 62 28.71 -1.60 -4.88
N LEU A 63 27.84 -1.92 -5.83
CA LEU A 63 27.14 -0.98 -6.70
C LEU A 63 26.00 -0.28 -5.94
N LEU A 64 25.19 -1.07 -5.23
CA LEU A 64 24.01 -0.60 -4.51
C LEU A 64 23.94 -1.28 -3.15
N SER A 65 23.64 -0.52 -2.10
CA SER A 65 23.31 -1.05 -0.78
C SER A 65 22.08 -0.32 -0.26
N PHE A 66 21.06 -1.05 0.19
CA PHE A 66 19.88 -0.45 0.80
C PHE A 66 19.47 -1.19 2.07
N PHE A 67 18.99 -0.41 3.04
CA PHE A 67 18.56 -0.88 4.34
C PHE A 67 17.12 -0.44 4.58
N SER A 68 16.33 -1.36 5.11
CA SER A 68 14.92 -1.14 5.47
C SER A 68 14.65 -1.54 6.92
N GLY A 69 13.72 -0.84 7.57
CA GLY A 69 13.25 -1.15 8.93
C GLY A 69 13.86 -0.25 10.01
N GLU A 70 13.99 -0.78 11.23
CA GLU A 70 14.39 -0.02 12.45
C GLU A 70 15.73 0.74 12.34
N ARG A 71 16.56 0.42 11.34
CA ARG A 71 17.89 1.00 11.12
C ARG A 71 17.92 2.17 10.13
N ALA A 72 16.76 2.70 9.76
CA ALA A 72 16.51 3.78 8.78
C ALA A 72 16.44 3.32 7.32
N ASN A 73 15.47 3.88 6.60
CA ASN A 73 15.29 3.74 5.15
C ASN A 73 16.44 4.48 4.46
N TYR A 74 17.45 3.74 4.02
CA TYR A 74 18.69 4.30 3.48
C TYR A 74 19.08 3.58 2.20
N VAL A 75 19.42 4.34 1.16
CA VAL A 75 19.90 3.87 -0.13
C VAL A 75 21.25 4.50 -0.40
N HIS A 76 22.25 3.66 -0.65
CA HIS A 76 23.57 4.08 -1.07
C HIS A 76 23.90 3.50 -2.44
N ILE A 77 24.17 4.40 -3.39
CA ILE A 77 24.61 4.08 -4.75
C ILE A 77 26.05 4.54 -4.91
N ASN A 78 26.94 3.62 -5.28
CA ASN A 78 28.35 3.90 -5.41
C ASN A 78 28.66 4.55 -6.77
N SER A 79 28.80 5.88 -6.79
CA SER A 79 29.01 6.66 -8.01
C SER A 79 30.32 6.35 -8.73
N ARG A 80 31.28 5.68 -8.06
CA ARG A 80 32.49 5.18 -8.72
C ARG A 80 32.16 4.06 -9.72
N LEU A 81 31.24 3.17 -9.36
CA LEU A 81 30.85 2.01 -10.16
C LEU A 81 29.76 2.33 -11.19
N THR A 82 29.01 3.43 -11.03
CA THR A 82 27.98 3.83 -11.99
C THR A 82 28.55 4.48 -13.27
N LYS A 83 29.82 4.88 -13.27
CA LYS A 83 30.50 5.44 -14.45
C LYS A 83 30.60 4.47 -15.63
N GLU A 84 30.57 3.16 -15.37
CA GLU A 84 30.67 2.10 -16.37
C GLU A 84 29.28 1.53 -16.75
N TYR A 85 28.24 2.36 -16.68
CA TYR A 85 26.84 1.95 -16.82
C TYR A 85 26.54 1.12 -18.10
N PRO A 86 25.54 0.21 -18.06
CA PRO A 86 25.15 -0.59 -19.22
C PRO A 86 24.70 0.26 -20.42
N SER A 87 25.04 -0.17 -21.64
CA SER A 87 24.73 0.58 -22.89
C SER A 87 23.24 0.73 -23.22
N ILE A 88 22.36 0.08 -22.45
CA ILE A 88 20.90 0.23 -22.57
C ILE A 88 20.40 1.54 -21.98
N TYR A 89 21.18 2.18 -21.11
CA TYR A 89 20.90 3.50 -20.59
C TYR A 89 21.60 4.55 -21.46
N GLU A 90 20.92 5.66 -21.67
CA GLU A 90 21.43 6.78 -22.47
C GLU A 90 22.60 7.48 -21.76
N ASN A 91 22.57 7.54 -20.42
CA ASN A 91 23.56 8.24 -19.61
C ASN A 91 23.59 7.71 -18.16
N ILE A 92 24.57 8.20 -17.39
CA ILE A 92 24.77 7.85 -15.98
C ILE A 92 23.57 8.22 -15.11
N ASP A 93 22.94 9.38 -15.35
CA ASP A 93 21.80 9.85 -14.56
C ASP A 93 20.60 8.90 -14.72
N GLU A 94 20.35 8.39 -15.93
CA GLU A 94 19.31 7.40 -16.18
C GLU A 94 19.60 6.09 -15.42
N TYR A 95 20.85 5.66 -15.39
CA TYR A 95 21.25 4.45 -14.66
C TYR A 95 21.12 4.61 -13.15
N GLU A 96 21.58 5.73 -12.59
CA GLU A 96 21.45 6.06 -11.17
C GLU A 96 19.98 6.19 -10.76
N ASN A 97 19.13 6.77 -11.61
CA ASN A 97 17.69 6.81 -11.40
C ASN A 97 17.08 5.40 -11.37
N TYR A 98 17.48 4.51 -12.27
CA TYR A 98 17.04 3.12 -12.23
C TYR A 98 17.41 2.44 -10.91
N LEU A 99 18.67 2.59 -10.46
CA LEU A 99 19.15 2.04 -9.19
C LEU A 99 18.35 2.60 -8.00
N ALA A 100 18.08 3.91 -7.99
CA ALA A 100 17.29 4.55 -6.95
C ALA A 100 15.85 4.01 -6.90
N ILE A 101 15.21 3.83 -8.07
CA ILE A 101 13.86 3.23 -8.13
C ILE A 101 13.89 1.79 -7.62
N TYR A 102 14.84 0.97 -8.07
CA TYR A 102 15.00 -0.41 -7.63
C TYR A 102 15.15 -0.51 -6.11
N ALA A 103 16.05 0.29 -5.52
CA ALA A 103 16.30 0.34 -4.08
C ALA A 103 15.07 0.82 -3.29
N THR A 104 14.35 1.81 -3.83
CA THR A 104 13.09 2.31 -3.24
C THR A 104 12.08 1.18 -3.10
N PHE A 105 11.93 0.33 -4.12
CA PHE A 105 11.07 -0.84 -4.03
C PHE A 105 11.57 -1.84 -2.98
N GLY A 106 12.88 -2.09 -2.92
CA GLY A 106 13.52 -2.91 -1.88
C GLY A 106 13.16 -2.45 -0.46
N ILE A 107 13.20 -1.14 -0.22
CA ILE A 107 12.78 -0.55 1.05
C ILE A 107 11.29 -0.76 1.29
N LEU A 108 10.45 -0.53 0.28
CA LEU A 108 9.00 -0.68 0.41
C LEU A 108 8.55 -2.13 0.65
N ILE A 109 9.31 -3.15 0.24
CA ILE A 109 9.06 -4.57 0.58
C ILE A 109 9.70 -5.00 1.91
N ASN A 110 10.27 -4.06 2.65
CA ASN A 110 11.02 -4.29 3.87
C ASN A 110 12.22 -5.23 3.73
N GLN A 111 12.95 -5.11 2.62
CA GLN A 111 14.17 -5.86 2.39
C GLN A 111 15.40 -4.97 2.57
N SER A 112 16.48 -5.57 3.07
CA SER A 112 17.80 -4.98 3.09
C SER A 112 18.72 -5.84 2.25
N PHE A 113 19.46 -5.24 1.32
CA PHE A 113 20.31 -5.98 0.42
C PHE A 113 21.47 -5.12 -0.12
N GLN A 114 22.56 -5.78 -0.49
CA GLN A 114 23.74 -5.18 -1.12
C GLN A 114 24.07 -5.91 -2.43
N LEU A 115 24.06 -5.20 -3.56
CA LEU A 115 24.41 -5.69 -4.89
C LEU A 115 25.82 -5.24 -5.27
N GLN A 116 26.67 -6.18 -5.69
CA GLN A 116 28.01 -5.90 -6.24
C GLN A 116 27.97 -5.44 -7.69
N ASN A 117 27.17 -6.10 -8.50
CA ASN A 117 26.93 -5.73 -9.88
C ASN A 117 25.48 -6.10 -10.25
N LEU A 118 24.91 -5.43 -11.26
CA LEU A 118 23.61 -5.81 -11.80
C LEU A 118 23.71 -6.94 -12.85
N ASN A 119 24.92 -7.31 -13.31
CA ASN A 119 25.13 -8.32 -14.35
C ASN A 119 24.91 -9.77 -13.87
N ASP A 120 25.11 -10.05 -12.57
CA ASP A 120 24.74 -11.31 -11.91
C ASP A 120 23.23 -11.42 -11.69
N SER A 121 22.53 -10.29 -11.84
CA SER A 121 21.08 -10.24 -11.86
C SER A 121 20.64 -10.36 -13.33
N ARG A 122 20.25 -11.58 -13.76
CA ARG A 122 19.36 -11.75 -14.93
C ARG A 122 17.95 -11.18 -14.66
N PHE A 123 17.86 -10.09 -13.91
CA PHE A 123 16.63 -9.37 -13.66
C PHE A 123 16.45 -8.42 -14.83
N TYR A 124 15.75 -8.94 -15.84
CA TYR A 124 15.43 -8.23 -17.07
C TYR A 124 14.84 -6.86 -16.74
N HIS A 125 15.34 -5.78 -17.31
CA HIS A 125 14.60 -4.50 -17.39
C HIS A 125 13.14 -4.67 -17.83
N LYS A 126 12.92 -5.64 -18.73
CA LYS A 126 11.60 -6.03 -19.21
C LYS A 126 10.75 -6.69 -18.11
N ASP A 127 11.38 -7.45 -17.22
CA ASP A 127 10.73 -8.01 -16.05
C ASP A 127 10.68 -7.02 -14.89
N PHE A 128 11.52 -5.99 -14.81
CA PHE A 128 11.47 -5.00 -13.73
C PHE A 128 10.11 -4.33 -13.61
N ILE A 129 9.51 -3.88 -14.73
CA ILE A 129 8.16 -3.31 -14.70
C ILE A 129 7.11 -4.36 -14.34
N LYS A 130 7.29 -5.60 -14.80
CA LYS A 130 6.38 -6.72 -14.52
C LYS A 130 6.48 -7.18 -13.07
N ASP A 131 7.67 -7.21 -12.50
CA ASP A 131 8.02 -7.55 -11.14
C ASP A 131 7.58 -6.44 -10.20
N MET A 132 7.78 -5.18 -10.56
CA MET A 132 7.18 -4.04 -9.86
C MET A 132 5.65 -4.15 -9.85
N THR A 133 5.04 -4.43 -11.00
CA THR A 133 3.59 -4.63 -11.10
C THR A 133 3.17 -5.79 -10.21
N ASN A 134 3.90 -6.91 -10.25
CA ASN A 134 3.63 -8.07 -9.43
C ASN A 134 3.79 -7.79 -7.94
N ILE A 135 4.81 -7.02 -7.54
CA ILE A 135 5.05 -6.64 -6.14
C ILE A 135 3.92 -5.72 -5.67
N ILE A 136 3.59 -4.69 -6.46
CA ILE A 136 2.53 -3.73 -6.15
C ILE A 136 1.18 -4.43 -5.96
N PHE A 137 0.84 -5.35 -6.87
CA PHE A 137 -0.43 -6.04 -6.81
C PHE A 137 -0.37 -7.22 -5.84
N TYR A 138 0.55 -8.16 -6.01
CA TYR A 138 0.49 -9.50 -5.40
C TYR A 138 1.36 -9.72 -4.17
N ASP A 139 2.35 -8.89 -3.84
CA ASP A 139 3.20 -9.08 -2.65
C ASP A 139 2.55 -8.58 -1.34
N GLU A 140 2.38 -9.45 -0.34
CA GLU A 140 1.73 -9.08 0.93
C GLU A 140 2.64 -8.31 1.89
N ALA A 141 3.94 -8.60 1.87
CA ALA A 141 4.91 -7.91 2.72
C ALA A 141 5.06 -6.45 2.31
N PHE A 142 5.11 -6.18 1.00
CA PHE A 142 5.03 -4.84 0.40
C PHE A 142 3.84 -4.06 0.91
N ARG A 143 2.66 -4.69 0.87
CA ARG A 143 1.39 -4.04 1.23
C ARG A 143 1.29 -3.78 2.73
N LEU A 144 1.73 -4.72 3.56
CA LEU A 144 1.80 -4.55 5.01
C LEU A 144 2.79 -3.44 5.39
N ASN A 145 3.98 -3.43 4.76
CA ASN A 145 4.96 -2.40 5.01
C ASN A 145 4.48 -1.02 4.55
N LEU A 146 3.80 -0.93 3.40
CA LEU A 146 3.17 0.32 2.96
C LEU A 146 2.15 0.85 3.95
N SER A 147 1.43 -0.01 4.67
CA SER A 147 0.54 0.44 5.73
C SER A 147 1.28 1.16 6.87
N SER A 148 2.58 0.92 7.06
CA SER A 148 3.43 1.64 8.03
C SER A 148 3.76 3.07 7.58
N PHE A 149 3.87 3.30 6.27
CA PHE A 149 4.08 4.63 5.67
C PHE A 149 2.80 5.46 5.60
N VAL A 150 1.62 4.85 5.80
CA VAL A 150 0.37 5.61 5.90
C VAL A 150 0.36 6.34 7.24
N SER A 151 0.40 7.67 7.19
CA SER A 151 0.29 8.51 8.39
C SER A 151 -1.01 8.22 9.17
N ASP A 152 -1.01 8.48 10.48
CA ASP A 152 -2.21 8.30 11.30
C ASP A 152 -3.36 9.24 10.91
N ASN A 153 -3.07 10.32 10.17
CA ASN A 153 -4.08 11.23 9.64
C ASN A 153 -4.82 10.67 8.42
N GLU A 154 -4.39 9.53 7.88
CA GLU A 154 -5.00 8.84 6.74
C GLU A 154 -5.25 7.36 7.03
N GLY A 155 -5.54 7.04 8.30
CA GLY A 155 -5.83 5.69 8.77
C GLY A 155 -7.01 5.03 8.07
N TYR A 156 -7.87 5.79 7.39
CA TYR A 156 -8.93 5.24 6.53
C TYR A 156 -8.39 4.37 5.39
N TYR A 157 -7.19 4.63 4.83
CA TYR A 157 -6.56 3.72 3.87
C TYR A 157 -6.16 2.39 4.51
N LYS A 158 -5.70 2.42 5.77
CA LYS A 158 -5.41 1.21 6.56
C LYS A 158 -6.70 0.39 6.77
N ALA A 159 -7.84 1.05 7.02
CA ALA A 159 -9.13 0.38 7.14
C ALA A 159 -9.59 -0.27 5.82
N ILE A 160 -9.46 0.43 4.68
CA ILE A 160 -9.77 -0.15 3.35
C ILE A 160 -8.87 -1.35 3.06
N TYR A 161 -7.60 -1.31 3.46
CA TYR A 161 -6.69 -2.44 3.31
C TYR A 161 -7.07 -3.63 4.20
N ALA A 162 -7.27 -3.39 5.50
CA ALA A 162 -7.54 -4.41 6.50
C ALA A 162 -8.88 -5.12 6.24
N TYR A 163 -9.91 -4.34 5.94
CA TYR A 163 -11.26 -4.87 5.80
C TYR A 163 -11.63 -5.09 4.34
N GLY A 164 -11.21 -4.25 3.39
CA GLY A 164 -11.67 -4.34 1.99
C GLY A 164 -12.97 -3.59 1.74
N LYS A 165 -13.16 -3.19 0.49
CA LYS A 165 -14.21 -2.23 0.14
C LYS A 165 -15.63 -2.77 0.30
N ASP A 166 -15.85 -4.04 -0.02
CA ASP A 166 -17.19 -4.61 0.01
C ASP A 166 -17.75 -4.69 1.42
N TYR A 167 -16.93 -5.09 2.40
CA TYR A 167 -17.35 -5.06 3.79
C TYR A 167 -17.64 -3.67 4.30
N ILE A 168 -16.75 -2.72 4.03
CA ILE A 168 -16.95 -1.33 4.42
C ILE A 168 -18.25 -0.80 3.80
N PHE A 169 -18.51 -1.12 2.54
CA PHE A 169 -19.77 -0.80 1.87
C PHE A 169 -20.96 -1.44 2.58
N SER A 170 -20.92 -2.74 2.91
CA SER A 170 -22.01 -3.44 3.60
C SER A 170 -22.32 -2.81 4.96
N VAL A 171 -21.29 -2.56 5.77
CA VAL A 171 -21.45 -2.00 7.12
C VAL A 171 -22.02 -0.58 7.03
N PHE A 172 -21.49 0.26 6.13
CA PHE A 172 -22.05 1.61 5.95
C PHE A 172 -23.43 1.62 5.32
N SER A 173 -23.76 0.69 4.42
CA SER A 173 -25.10 0.59 3.83
C SER A 173 -26.12 0.21 4.90
N ALA A 174 -25.82 -0.79 5.73
CA ALA A 174 -26.66 -1.18 6.86
C ALA A 174 -26.85 -0.03 7.85
N MET A 175 -25.80 0.76 8.11
CA MET A 175 -25.90 1.96 8.94
C MET A 175 -26.80 3.03 8.31
N MET A 176 -26.64 3.33 7.01
CA MET A 176 -27.46 4.33 6.30
C MET A 176 -28.93 3.92 6.16
N GLN A 177 -29.22 2.62 6.16
CA GLN A 177 -30.58 2.07 6.15
C GLN A 177 -31.17 1.90 7.57
N ASN A 178 -30.47 2.36 8.61
CA ASN A 178 -30.86 2.23 10.01
C ASN A 178 -30.98 0.77 10.52
N GLU A 179 -30.36 -0.21 9.84
CA GLU A 179 -30.31 -1.59 10.30
C GLU A 179 -29.35 -1.76 11.50
N ILE A 180 -28.31 -0.92 11.58
CA ILE A 180 -27.35 -0.86 12.69
C ILE A 180 -27.08 0.59 13.09
N SER A 181 -26.72 0.82 14.35
CA SER A 181 -26.33 2.16 14.82
C SER A 181 -24.92 2.57 14.36
N GLU A 182 -24.64 3.88 14.30
CA GLU A 182 -23.30 4.42 14.03
C GLU A 182 -22.26 3.89 15.03
N GLU A 183 -22.61 3.82 16.32
CA GLU A 183 -21.73 3.26 17.35
C GLU A 183 -21.37 1.80 17.06
N THR A 184 -22.31 1.02 16.52
CA THR A 184 -22.07 -0.38 16.12
C THR A 184 -21.15 -0.45 14.90
N CYS A 185 -21.34 0.44 13.93
CA CYS A 185 -20.49 0.56 12.74
C CYS A 185 -19.04 0.91 13.11
N ILE A 186 -18.83 1.91 13.97
CA ILE A 186 -17.51 2.32 14.47
C ILE A 186 -16.79 1.16 15.16
N LYS A 187 -17.51 0.38 15.99
CA LYS A 187 -16.95 -0.81 16.66
C LYS A 187 -16.57 -1.91 15.67
N MET A 188 -17.37 -2.12 14.63
CA MET A 188 -17.13 -3.16 13.60
C MET A 188 -15.92 -2.87 12.74
N LEU A 189 -15.62 -1.60 12.48
CA LEU A 189 -14.43 -1.15 11.77
C LEU A 189 -13.23 -0.90 12.69
N SER A 190 -13.36 -1.15 14.00
CA SER A 190 -12.34 -0.87 15.03
C SER A 190 -11.80 0.57 14.97
N MET A 191 -12.69 1.57 14.80
CA MET A 191 -12.32 2.98 14.63
C MET A 191 -12.75 3.88 15.82
N GLY A 192 -12.98 3.29 17.00
CA GLY A 192 -13.52 4.00 18.18
C GLY A 192 -12.69 5.19 18.67
N ASP A 193 -11.38 5.10 18.49
CA ASP A 193 -10.40 6.15 18.79
C ASP A 193 -9.96 6.93 17.53
N LYS A 194 -10.52 6.59 16.36
CA LYS A 194 -10.13 7.12 15.04
C LYS A 194 -11.30 7.79 14.32
N MET A 195 -12.03 8.64 15.03
CA MET A 195 -13.26 9.27 14.53
C MET A 195 -13.05 10.14 13.28
N ARG A 196 -11.89 10.78 13.13
CA ARG A 196 -11.54 11.54 11.92
C ARG A 196 -11.47 10.60 10.71
N ASP A 197 -10.71 9.52 10.82
CA ASP A 197 -10.60 8.53 9.76
C ASP A 197 -11.95 7.88 9.44
N PHE A 198 -12.77 7.62 10.46
CA PHE A 198 -14.11 7.06 10.27
C PHE A 198 -14.97 7.97 9.41
N ARG A 199 -14.97 9.28 9.69
CA ARG A 199 -15.72 10.28 8.89
C ARG A 199 -15.21 10.36 7.46
N MET A 200 -13.89 10.40 7.26
CA MET A 200 -13.29 10.41 5.93
C MET A 200 -13.63 9.13 5.15
N LEU A 201 -13.57 7.98 5.81
CA LEU A 201 -13.96 6.71 5.22
C LEU A 201 -15.44 6.72 4.84
N PHE A 202 -16.30 7.23 5.71
CA PHE A 202 -17.73 7.34 5.44
C PHE A 202 -18.01 8.28 4.26
N GLU A 203 -17.42 9.47 4.19
CA GLU A 203 -17.59 10.41 3.06
C GLU A 203 -17.24 9.79 1.70
N VAL A 204 -16.18 8.99 1.65
CA VAL A 204 -15.78 8.26 0.43
C VAL A 204 -16.86 7.27 -0.02
N TYR A 205 -17.48 6.57 0.93
CA TYR A 205 -18.45 5.51 0.63
C TYR A 205 -19.88 6.00 0.54
N GLU A 206 -20.25 7.06 1.25
CA GLU A 206 -21.60 7.62 1.28
C GLU A 206 -22.05 7.98 -0.14
N ASN A 207 -21.19 8.61 -0.92
CA ASN A 207 -21.46 8.95 -2.32
C ASN A 207 -21.64 7.71 -3.21
N ILE A 208 -20.88 6.64 -2.95
CA ILE A 208 -20.97 5.37 -3.70
C ILE A 208 -22.29 4.67 -3.37
N ILE A 209 -22.65 4.64 -2.08
CA ILE A 209 -23.87 4.04 -1.55
C ILE A 209 -25.09 4.78 -2.09
N LYS A 210 -25.15 6.11 -1.93
CA LYS A 210 -26.25 6.94 -2.44
C LYS A 210 -26.52 6.65 -3.92
N ARG A 211 -25.50 6.73 -4.79
CA ARG A 211 -25.64 6.45 -6.23
C ARG A 211 -26.18 5.06 -6.54
N LYS A 212 -25.84 4.06 -5.73
CA LYS A 212 -26.31 2.68 -5.92
C LYS A 212 -27.78 2.51 -5.56
N PHE A 213 -28.26 3.24 -4.56
CA PHE A 213 -29.65 3.18 -4.08
C PHE A 213 -30.58 4.26 -4.68
N THR A 214 -30.04 5.21 -5.45
CA THR A 214 -30.87 6.18 -6.22
C THR A 214 -31.16 5.70 -7.65
N ASN A 215 -30.41 4.72 -8.15
CA ASN A 215 -30.56 4.12 -9.48
C ASN A 215 -31.19 2.71 -9.45
N ALA A 216 -31.83 2.35 -8.33
CA ALA A 216 -32.64 1.15 -8.15
C ALA A 216 -34.12 1.57 -8.14
#